data_AF-A0A7G6YLZ6-F1
#
_entry.id   AF-A0A7G6YLZ6-F1
#
_cell.length_a   1.000
_cell.length_b   1.000
_cell.length_c   1.000
_cell.angle_alpha   90.00
_cell.angle_beta   90.00
_cell.angle_gamma   90.00
#
_symmetry.space_group_name_H-M   'P 1'
#
loop_
_entity.id
_entity.type
_entity.pdbx_description
1 polymer ?
#
loop_
_entity_poly.entity_id
_entity_poly.type
_entity_poly.pdbx_seq_one_letter_code
_entity_poly.pdbx_strand_id
1 'polypeptide(L)'
;MEVTRELQKDKLNKKGLAPIQLTFYWEGKRLRLASGERYQPEHWNPKTSLVRDKPGAYAEQRNLVLQHWTEAAHNAHRDAAVRGQRLTAPQMEAEIRRCYLLLAGDTDKQPDAPGLPLLDPPAPDLLTTMQQWIEHQQSKVSLRSGKPLEKKTISALLRTRRELEEFSEQARYPLTFAGMNHEFYAKFQRYVLTTRGHSSTP
;
A
#
# COMPACT_ATOMS: atom_id res chain seq x y z
N MET A 1 -17.14 -23.45 2.22
CA MET A 1 -15.70 -23.11 2.21
C MET A 1 -15.29 -22.78 3.63
N GLU A 2 -14.22 -23.40 4.11
CA GLU A 2 -13.71 -23.21 5.47
C GLU A 2 -12.39 -22.45 5.41
N VAL A 3 -12.20 -21.50 6.34
CA VAL A 3 -10.98 -20.69 6.43
C VAL A 3 -10.42 -20.80 7.84
N THR A 4 -9.22 -21.35 7.96
CA THR A 4 -8.47 -21.38 9.23
C THR A 4 -7.29 -20.43 9.17
N ARG A 5 -6.95 -19.83 10.31
CA ARG A 5 -5.87 -18.85 10.41
C ARG A 5 -4.92 -19.28 11.50
N GLU A 6 -3.65 -19.43 11.18
CA GLU A 6 -2.64 -19.95 12.10
C GLU A 6 -1.43 -19.01 12.15
N LEU A 7 -0.97 -18.70 13.35
CA LEU A 7 0.27 -17.95 13.54
C LEU A 7 1.46 -18.92 13.50
N GLN A 8 2.38 -18.69 12.56
CA GLN A 8 3.58 -19.52 12.37
C GLN A 8 4.67 -19.09 13.37
N LYS A 9 4.56 -19.57 14.61
CA LYS A 9 5.51 -19.24 15.69
C LYS A 9 6.94 -19.69 15.39
N ASP A 10 7.12 -20.70 14.55
CA ASP A 10 8.44 -21.22 14.18
C ASP A 10 9.21 -20.27 13.21
N LYS A 11 8.51 -19.30 12.61
CA LYS A 11 9.09 -18.33 11.65
C LYS A 11 9.15 -16.92 12.23
N LEU A 12 9.80 -16.79 13.38
CA LEU A 12 10.04 -15.50 14.03
C LEU A 12 11.17 -14.72 13.34
N ASN A 13 10.95 -13.43 13.10
CA ASN A 13 11.99 -12.52 12.64
C ASN A 13 12.82 -11.98 13.84
N LYS A 14 13.95 -11.30 13.59
CA LYS A 14 14.80 -10.61 14.58
C LYS A 14 14.05 -9.64 15.51
N LYS A 15 12.85 -9.21 15.12
CA LYS A 15 11.94 -8.35 15.89
C LYS A 15 10.86 -9.11 16.69
N GLY A 16 10.90 -10.44 16.73
CA GLY A 16 9.92 -11.27 17.44
C GLY A 16 8.53 -11.33 16.77
N LEU A 17 8.45 -11.05 15.45
CA LEU A 17 7.20 -11.08 14.69
C LEU A 17 7.09 -12.38 13.89
N ALA A 18 5.93 -13.02 13.95
CA ALA A 18 5.57 -14.25 13.25
C ALA A 18 4.51 -13.97 12.16
N PRO A 19 4.62 -14.55 10.95
CA PRO A 19 3.62 -14.40 9.90
C PRO A 19 2.34 -15.19 10.20
N ILE A 20 1.20 -14.71 9.71
CA ILE A 20 -0.05 -15.48 9.70
C ILE A 20 -0.18 -16.24 8.39
N GLN A 21 -0.50 -17.52 8.53
CA GLN A 21 -0.88 -18.39 7.43
C GLN A 21 -2.39 -18.56 7.42
N LEU A 22 -3.00 -18.26 6.28
CA LEU A 22 -4.40 -18.51 5.99
C LEU A 22 -4.47 -19.85 5.25
N THR A 23 -5.28 -20.76 5.76
CA THR A 23 -5.59 -22.01 5.07
C THR A 23 -7.04 -21.99 4.63
N PHE A 24 -7.26 -22.25 3.35
CA PHE A 24 -8.56 -22.31 2.71
C PHE A 24 -8.85 -23.75 2.30
N TYR A 25 -10.01 -24.26 2.72
CA TYR A 25 -10.50 -25.59 2.36
C TYR A 25 -11.80 -25.49 1.57
N TRP A 26 -11.82 -26.10 0.38
CA TRP A 26 -13.00 -26.22 -0.47
C TRP A 26 -12.93 -27.48 -1.30
N GLU A 27 -14.05 -28.21 -1.47
CA GLU A 27 -14.16 -29.37 -2.36
C GLU A 27 -13.01 -30.41 -2.23
N GLY A 28 -12.53 -30.66 -1.01
CA GLY A 28 -11.41 -31.58 -0.75
C GLY A 28 -10.02 -31.04 -1.12
N LYS A 29 -9.92 -29.81 -1.64
CA LYS A 29 -8.67 -29.10 -1.92
C LYS A 29 -8.32 -28.15 -0.77
N ARG A 30 -7.01 -27.96 -0.59
CA ARG A 30 -6.44 -27.05 0.41
C ARG A 30 -5.52 -26.05 -0.28
N LEU A 31 -5.67 -24.76 0.02
CA LEU A 31 -4.75 -23.69 -0.36
C LEU A 31 -4.21 -23.02 0.89
N ARG A 32 -2.92 -22.69 0.87
CA ARG A 32 -2.25 -21.97 1.96
C ARG A 32 -1.74 -20.65 1.41
N LEU A 33 -2.24 -19.53 1.93
CA LEU A 33 -1.75 -18.20 1.58
C LEU A 33 -1.13 -17.53 2.81
N ALA A 34 -0.09 -16.74 2.60
CA ALA A 34 0.39 -15.83 3.61
C ALA A 34 -0.43 -14.54 3.55
N SER A 35 -0.90 -14.03 4.68
CA SER A 35 -1.63 -12.75 4.71
C SER A 35 -0.73 -11.53 4.45
N GLY A 36 0.60 -11.72 4.41
CA GLY A 36 1.60 -10.65 4.32
C GLY A 36 1.88 -9.96 5.65
N GLU A 37 0.93 -10.02 6.58
CA GLU A 37 1.01 -9.40 7.90
C GLU A 37 1.78 -10.26 8.91
N ARG A 38 2.50 -9.59 9.83
CA ARG A 38 3.31 -10.25 10.88
C ARG A 38 2.97 -9.71 12.27
N TYR A 39 2.93 -10.61 13.25
CA TYR A 39 2.40 -10.34 14.58
C TYR A 39 3.28 -10.90 15.69
N GLN A 40 3.24 -10.23 16.84
CA GLN A 40 3.83 -10.78 18.05
C GLN A 40 2.95 -11.94 18.56
N PRO A 41 3.53 -13.10 18.93
CA PRO A 41 2.76 -14.23 19.46
C PRO A 41 1.89 -13.89 20.67
N GLU A 42 2.30 -12.92 21.48
CA GLU A 42 1.55 -12.45 22.66
C GLU A 42 0.23 -11.74 22.33
N HIS A 43 0.14 -11.20 21.10
CA HIS A 43 -1.04 -10.48 20.62
C HIS A 43 -1.99 -11.40 19.85
N TRP A 44 -1.66 -12.67 19.67
CA TRP A 44 -2.51 -13.63 18.97
C TRP A 44 -3.40 -14.40 19.93
N ASN A 45 -4.68 -14.52 19.61
CA ASN A 45 -5.59 -15.41 20.31
C ASN A 45 -5.75 -16.73 19.52
N PRO A 46 -5.17 -17.85 19.98
CA PRO A 46 -5.28 -19.12 19.28
C PRO A 46 -6.71 -19.69 19.27
N LYS A 47 -7.56 -19.29 20.22
CA LYS A 47 -8.96 -19.78 20.29
C LYS A 47 -9.83 -19.13 19.24
N THR A 48 -9.68 -17.83 19.03
CA THR A 48 -10.52 -17.07 18.09
C THR A 48 -9.85 -16.85 16.75
N SER A 49 -8.56 -17.21 16.61
CA SER A 49 -7.76 -16.96 15.41
C SER A 49 -7.79 -15.48 14.99
N LEU A 50 -7.75 -14.60 15.99
CA LEU A 50 -7.80 -13.15 15.87
C LEU A 50 -6.72 -12.50 16.74
N VAL A 51 -6.37 -11.27 16.38
CA VAL A 51 -5.48 -10.43 17.18
C VAL A 51 -6.25 -9.91 18.40
N ARG A 52 -5.62 -10.01 19.58
CA ARG A 52 -6.13 -9.51 20.86
C ARG A 52 -6.13 -7.99 20.86
N ASP A 53 -7.17 -7.42 21.45
CA ASP A 53 -7.25 -5.98 21.67
C ASP A 53 -6.30 -5.58 22.81
N LYS A 54 -5.12 -5.10 22.42
CA LYS A 54 -4.08 -4.57 23.31
C LYS A 54 -3.63 -3.22 22.77
N PRO A 55 -3.30 -2.26 23.65
CA PRO A 55 -2.77 -0.95 23.22
C PRO A 55 -1.50 -1.15 22.37
N GLY A 56 -1.49 -0.56 21.16
CA GLY A 56 -0.41 -0.70 20.19
C GLY A 56 -0.49 -1.96 19.28
N ALA A 57 -1.45 -2.86 19.50
CA ALA A 57 -1.64 -4.04 18.65
C ALA A 57 -2.45 -3.76 17.38
N TYR A 58 -3.11 -2.59 17.26
CA TYR A 58 -3.99 -2.20 16.14
C TYR A 58 -4.95 -3.33 15.74
N ALA A 59 -5.57 -3.97 16.73
CA ALA A 59 -6.28 -5.23 16.57
C ALA A 59 -7.46 -5.10 15.59
N GLU A 60 -8.20 -4.00 15.63
CA GLU A 60 -9.33 -3.75 14.72
C GLU A 60 -8.91 -3.74 13.25
N GLN A 61 -7.95 -2.90 12.87
CA GLN A 61 -7.48 -2.81 11.48
C GLN A 61 -6.89 -4.14 10.99
N ARG A 62 -6.16 -4.84 11.86
CA ARG A 62 -5.54 -6.12 11.54
C ARG A 62 -6.55 -7.25 11.40
N ASN A 63 -7.55 -7.29 12.28
CA ASN A 63 -8.65 -8.22 12.20
C ASN A 63 -9.52 -7.94 10.98
N LEU A 64 -9.69 -6.68 10.58
CA LEU A 64 -10.36 -6.28 9.35
C LEU A 64 -9.66 -6.86 8.10
N VAL A 65 -8.33 -6.78 8.02
CA VAL A 65 -7.57 -7.42 6.92
C VAL A 65 -7.81 -8.93 6.87
N LEU A 66 -7.79 -9.61 8.02
CA LEU A 66 -8.07 -11.05 8.08
C LEU A 66 -9.52 -11.38 7.70
N GLN A 67 -10.48 -10.51 8.05
CA GLN A 67 -11.88 -10.62 7.63
C GLN A 67 -12.02 -10.44 6.11
N HIS A 68 -11.38 -9.42 5.51
CA HIS A 68 -11.38 -9.23 4.06
C HIS A 68 -10.86 -10.45 3.32
N TRP A 69 -9.80 -11.11 3.80
CA TRP A 69 -9.34 -12.37 3.20
C TRP A 69 -10.37 -13.49 3.28
N THR A 70 -11.06 -13.61 4.41
CA THR A 70 -12.12 -14.63 4.57
C THR A 70 -13.32 -14.33 3.67
N GLU A 71 -13.77 -13.08 3.63
CA GLU A 71 -14.87 -12.64 2.77
C GLU A 71 -14.54 -12.79 1.30
N ALA A 72 -13.34 -12.37 0.88
CA ALA A 72 -12.85 -12.54 -0.48
C ALA A 72 -12.90 -14.01 -0.90
N ALA A 73 -12.57 -14.92 0.01
CA ALA A 73 -12.56 -16.33 -0.28
C ALA A 73 -13.97 -16.94 -0.35
N HIS A 74 -14.88 -16.51 0.52
CA HIS A 74 -16.30 -16.86 0.39
C HIS A 74 -16.91 -16.32 -0.90
N ASN A 75 -16.54 -15.12 -1.33
CA ASN A 75 -17.03 -14.52 -2.57
C ASN A 75 -16.47 -15.27 -3.80
N ALA A 76 -15.17 -15.54 -3.84
CA ALA A 76 -14.55 -16.32 -4.91
C ALA A 76 -15.20 -17.71 -5.06
N HIS A 77 -15.46 -18.40 -3.95
CA HIS A 77 -16.14 -19.70 -3.97
C HIS A 77 -17.60 -19.60 -4.43
N ARG A 78 -18.33 -18.56 -4.00
CA ARG A 78 -19.71 -18.33 -4.41
C ARG A 78 -19.80 -18.04 -5.91
N ASP A 79 -18.92 -17.18 -6.41
CA ASP A 79 -18.83 -16.84 -7.82
C ASP A 79 -18.50 -18.08 -8.67
N ALA A 80 -17.57 -18.92 -8.20
CA ALA A 80 -17.24 -20.18 -8.84
C ALA A 80 -18.44 -21.14 -8.91
N ALA A 81 -19.19 -21.24 -7.81
CA ALA A 81 -20.40 -22.08 -7.74
C ALA A 81 -21.50 -21.57 -8.69
N VAL A 82 -21.72 -20.25 -8.76
CA VAL A 82 -22.68 -19.63 -9.69
C VAL A 82 -22.29 -19.89 -11.14
N ARG A 83 -20.98 -19.85 -11.45
CA ARG A 83 -20.45 -20.17 -12.79
C ARG A 83 -20.44 -21.68 -13.09
N GLY A 84 -20.76 -22.53 -12.12
CA GLY A 84 -20.68 -23.99 -12.25
C GLY A 84 -19.26 -24.52 -12.53
N GLN A 85 -18.22 -23.74 -12.19
CA GLN A 85 -16.83 -24.08 -12.49
C GLN A 85 -16.13 -24.70 -11.28
N ARG A 86 -15.47 -25.84 -11.50
CA ARG A 86 -14.55 -26.43 -10.52
C ARG A 86 -13.18 -25.77 -10.64
N LEU A 87 -12.93 -24.75 -9.82
CA LEU A 87 -11.65 -24.05 -9.83
C LEU A 87 -10.50 -24.97 -9.38
N THR A 88 -9.39 -24.87 -10.09
CA THR A 88 -8.10 -25.42 -9.63
C THR A 88 -7.54 -24.55 -8.50
N ALA A 89 -6.60 -25.09 -7.72
CA ALA A 89 -5.95 -24.33 -6.64
C ALA A 89 -5.35 -22.98 -7.08
N PRO A 90 -4.60 -22.88 -8.20
CA PRO A 90 -4.06 -21.59 -8.65
C PRO A 90 -5.15 -20.61 -9.12
N GLN A 91 -6.23 -21.10 -9.74
CA GLN A 91 -7.35 -20.24 -10.15
C GLN A 91 -8.12 -19.70 -8.95
N MET A 92 -8.34 -20.56 -7.93
CA MET A 92 -8.96 -20.13 -6.69
C MET A 92 -8.09 -19.09 -5.98
N GLU A 93 -6.77 -19.28 -5.93
CA GLU A 93 -5.87 -18.25 -5.40
C GLU A 93 -6.02 -16.91 -6.12
N ALA A 94 -6.01 -16.92 -7.46
CA ALA A 94 -6.14 -15.70 -8.25
C ALA A 94 -7.47 -14.98 -7.99
N GLU A 95 -8.58 -15.73 -7.91
CA GLU A 95 -9.91 -15.15 -7.62
C GLU A 95 -10.00 -14.63 -6.18
N ILE A 96 -9.48 -15.35 -5.18
CA ILE A 96 -9.42 -14.85 -3.80
C ILE A 96 -8.65 -13.53 -3.76
N ARG A 97 -7.49 -13.45 -4.42
CA ARG A 97 -6.70 -12.21 -4.49
C ARG A 97 -7.46 -11.08 -5.18
N ARG A 98 -8.14 -11.35 -6.29
CA ARG A 98 -8.98 -10.37 -7.00
C ARG A 98 -10.08 -9.82 -6.09
N CYS A 99 -10.84 -10.69 -5.42
CA CYS A 99 -11.89 -10.28 -4.49
C CYS A 99 -11.32 -9.52 -3.28
N TYR A 100 -10.14 -9.90 -2.80
CA TYR A 100 -9.48 -9.20 -1.69
C TYR A 100 -9.13 -7.76 -2.06
N LEU A 101 -8.57 -7.52 -3.25
CA LEU A 101 -8.21 -6.18 -3.72
C LEU A 101 -9.43 -5.27 -3.85
N LEU A 102 -10.54 -5.81 -4.36
CA LEU A 102 -11.81 -5.09 -4.44
C LEU A 102 -12.33 -4.68 -3.05
N LEU A 103 -12.26 -5.58 -2.06
CA LEU A 103 -12.66 -5.29 -0.68
C LEU A 103 -11.69 -4.34 0.04
N ALA A 104 -10.40 -4.44 -0.28
CA ALA A 104 -9.37 -3.57 0.30
C ALA A 104 -9.40 -2.14 -0.26
N GLY A 105 -10.15 -1.89 -1.36
CA GLY A 105 -10.16 -0.59 -2.04
C GLY A 105 -8.84 -0.25 -2.75
N ASP A 106 -7.92 -1.22 -2.86
CA ASP A 106 -6.66 -1.12 -3.58
C ASP A 106 -6.88 -1.55 -5.03
N THR A 107 -7.44 -0.66 -5.85
CA THR A 107 -7.61 -0.89 -7.31
C THR A 107 -6.29 -0.92 -8.09
N ASP A 108 -5.16 -0.58 -7.47
CA ASP A 108 -3.85 -0.44 -8.13
C ASP A 108 -3.00 -1.73 -8.16
N LYS A 109 -3.47 -2.85 -7.58
CA LYS A 109 -2.63 -4.05 -7.45
C LYS A 109 -3.33 -5.34 -7.89
N GLN A 110 -3.94 -5.36 -9.07
CA GLN A 110 -4.42 -6.59 -9.67
C GLN A 110 -3.29 -7.64 -9.82
N PRO A 111 -3.50 -8.94 -9.55
CA PRO A 111 -2.47 -9.94 -9.79
C PRO A 111 -2.36 -10.25 -11.28
N ASP A 112 -1.13 -10.29 -11.79
CA ASP A 112 -0.77 -10.57 -13.18
C ASP A 112 -1.40 -11.89 -13.69
N ALA A 113 -2.45 -11.74 -14.50
CA ALA A 113 -2.84 -12.75 -15.48
C ALA A 113 -2.49 -12.19 -16.87
N PRO A 114 -1.93 -13.01 -17.79
CA PRO A 114 -1.42 -12.52 -19.06
C PRO A 114 -2.59 -12.19 -20.00
N GLY A 115 -2.90 -10.91 -20.14
CA GLY A 115 -3.98 -10.44 -21.00
C GLY A 115 -3.75 -9.02 -21.49
N LEU A 116 -3.25 -8.92 -22.73
CA LEU A 116 -3.18 -7.77 -23.65
C LEU A 116 -2.55 -6.46 -23.10
N PRO A 117 -1.65 -5.80 -23.87
CA PRO A 117 -1.08 -4.52 -23.45
C PRO A 117 -2.18 -3.45 -23.48
N LEU A 118 -2.78 -3.18 -22.32
CA LEU A 118 -3.40 -1.90 -22.06
C LEU A 118 -2.29 -0.86 -22.22
N LEU A 119 -2.48 0.10 -23.11
CA LEU A 119 -1.65 1.29 -23.16
C LEU A 119 -1.74 1.94 -21.78
N ASP A 120 -0.71 1.75 -20.98
CA ASP A 120 -0.61 2.40 -19.67
C ASP A 120 -0.86 3.89 -19.87
N PRO A 121 -1.72 4.53 -19.04
CA PRO A 121 -1.80 5.98 -19.07
C PRO A 121 -0.39 6.53 -18.88
N PRO A 122 -0.01 7.59 -19.64
CA PRO A 122 1.32 8.15 -19.55
C PRO A 122 1.64 8.43 -18.08
N ALA A 123 2.78 7.91 -17.61
CA ALA A 123 3.16 8.02 -16.23
C ALA A 123 3.04 9.49 -15.78
N PRO A 124 2.40 9.77 -14.63
CA PRO A 124 2.16 11.13 -14.19
C PRO A 124 3.49 11.88 -14.04
N ASP A 125 3.50 13.14 -14.47
CA ASP A 125 4.64 14.03 -14.31
C ASP A 125 4.94 14.29 -12.83
N LEU A 126 6.20 14.62 -12.50
CA LEU A 126 6.64 14.82 -11.11
C LEU A 126 5.75 15.81 -10.37
N LEU A 127 5.41 16.94 -11.00
CA LEU A 127 4.59 17.99 -10.38
C LEU A 127 3.17 17.50 -10.10
N THR A 128 2.62 16.66 -11.00
CA THR A 128 1.31 16.03 -10.83
C THR A 128 1.35 15.04 -9.67
N THR A 129 2.35 14.15 -9.62
CA THR A 129 2.51 13.21 -8.50
C THR A 129 2.71 13.92 -7.17
N MET A 130 3.50 15.01 -7.15
CA MET A 130 3.71 15.80 -5.94
C MET A 130 2.42 16.47 -5.47
N GLN A 131 1.60 17.00 -6.39
CA GLN A 131 0.30 17.59 -6.06
C GLN A 131 -0.67 16.56 -5.46
N GLN A 132 -0.80 15.39 -6.11
CA GLN A 132 -1.63 14.28 -5.60
C GLN A 132 -1.18 13.83 -4.21
N TRP A 133 0.13 13.76 -3.97
CA TRP A 133 0.67 13.44 -2.65
C TRP A 133 0.35 14.50 -1.60
N ILE A 134 0.45 15.80 -1.94
CA ILE A 134 0.07 16.90 -1.04
C ILE A 134 -1.42 16.81 -0.66
N GLU A 135 -2.30 16.60 -1.63
CA GLU A 135 -3.75 16.44 -1.41
C GLU A 135 -4.03 15.23 -0.51
N HIS A 136 -3.35 14.11 -0.74
CA HIS A 136 -3.43 12.95 0.14
C HIS A 136 -2.99 13.30 1.57
N GLN A 137 -1.85 13.99 1.76
CA GLN A 137 -1.40 14.41 3.09
C GLN A 137 -2.36 15.39 3.78
N GLN A 138 -3.06 16.24 3.03
CA GLN A 138 -4.07 17.15 3.58
C GLN A 138 -5.28 16.39 4.13
N SER A 139 -5.73 15.35 3.41
CA SER A 139 -6.85 14.50 3.83
C SER A 139 -6.50 13.52 4.97
N LYS A 140 -5.21 13.21 5.13
CA LYS A 140 -4.75 12.17 6.04
C LYS A 140 -4.67 12.68 7.48
N VAL A 141 -5.32 11.95 8.38
CA VAL A 141 -5.17 12.11 9.83
C VAL A 141 -4.07 11.17 10.32
N SER A 142 -3.11 11.69 11.09
CA SER A 142 -2.05 10.87 11.69
C SER A 142 -2.65 9.87 12.67
N LEU A 143 -2.43 8.59 12.43
CA LEU A 143 -2.90 7.49 13.30
C LEU A 143 -2.27 7.53 14.70
N ARG A 144 -1.13 8.22 14.88
CA ARG A 144 -0.42 8.33 16.16
C ARG A 144 -0.89 9.52 17.00
N SER A 145 -1.19 10.64 16.36
CA SER A 145 -1.55 11.88 17.06
C SER A 145 -3.03 12.26 16.92
N GLY A 146 -3.79 11.57 16.06
CA GLY A 146 -5.18 11.89 15.74
C GLY A 146 -5.36 13.24 15.04
N LYS A 147 -4.25 13.90 14.66
CA LYS A 147 -4.25 15.23 14.08
C LYS A 147 -3.89 15.17 12.59
N PRO A 148 -4.52 16.01 11.75
CA PRO A 148 -4.07 16.19 10.37
C PRO A 148 -2.66 16.81 10.36
N LEU A 149 -2.00 16.76 9.20
CA LEU A 149 -0.73 17.46 9.03
C LEU A 149 -0.92 18.96 9.27
N GLU A 150 0.05 19.61 9.91
CA GLU A 150 -0.03 21.04 10.17
C GLU A 150 -0.17 21.84 8.87
N LYS A 151 -1.07 22.82 8.87
CA LYS A 151 -1.30 23.71 7.72
C LYS A 151 -0.01 24.41 7.27
N LYS A 152 0.89 24.70 8.20
CA LYS A 152 2.21 25.28 7.92
C LYS A 152 3.08 24.35 7.07
N THR A 153 3.11 23.06 7.40
CA THR A 153 3.83 22.05 6.63
C THR A 153 3.24 21.90 5.23
N ILE A 154 1.92 21.82 5.12
CA ILE A 154 1.24 21.77 3.82
C ILE A 154 1.58 23.01 2.97
N SER A 155 1.58 24.20 3.58
CA SER A 155 1.95 25.44 2.90
C SER A 155 3.40 25.44 2.43
N ALA A 156 4.31 24.86 3.22
CA ALA A 156 5.71 24.69 2.84
C ALA A 156 5.85 23.73 1.64
N LEU A 157 5.11 22.62 1.61
CA LEU A 157 5.11 21.67 0.49
C LEU A 157 4.57 22.30 -0.80
N LEU A 158 3.47 23.06 -0.72
CA LEU A 158 2.92 23.81 -1.85
C LEU A 158 3.91 24.84 -2.39
N ARG A 159 4.64 25.51 -1.49
CA ARG A 159 5.71 26.45 -1.87
C ARG A 159 6.83 25.74 -2.62
N THR A 160 7.30 24.60 -2.12
CA THR A 160 8.34 23.80 -2.80
C THR A 160 7.89 23.33 -4.18
N ARG A 161 6.63 22.90 -4.33
CA ARG A 161 6.06 22.55 -5.64
C ARG A 161 6.15 23.72 -6.61
N ARG A 162 5.72 24.92 -6.19
CA ARG A 162 5.80 26.13 -7.01
C ARG A 162 7.26 26.49 -7.35
N GLU A 163 8.18 26.33 -6.41
CA GLU A 163 9.61 26.59 -6.65
C GLU A 163 10.21 25.67 -7.71
N LEU A 164 9.80 24.40 -7.72
CA LEU A 164 10.18 23.45 -8.76
C LEU A 164 9.58 23.83 -10.12
N GLU A 165 8.31 24.21 -10.15
CA GLU A 165 7.59 24.66 -11.35
C GLU A 165 8.30 25.88 -11.98
N GLU A 166 8.59 26.92 -11.18
CA GLU A 166 9.34 28.11 -11.62
C GLU A 166 10.75 27.75 -12.13
N PHE A 167 11.44 26.83 -11.45
CA PHE A 167 12.76 26.36 -11.90
C PHE A 167 12.66 25.66 -13.27
N SER A 168 11.67 24.79 -13.45
CA SER A 168 11.44 24.08 -14.71
C SER A 168 11.26 25.06 -15.87
N GLU A 169 10.46 26.11 -15.66
CA GLU A 169 10.21 27.15 -16.66
C GLU A 169 11.47 27.97 -16.99
N GLN A 170 12.20 28.43 -15.97
CA GLN A 170 13.36 29.29 -16.15
C GLN A 170 14.59 28.54 -16.70
N ALA A 171 14.86 27.36 -16.15
CA ALA A 171 16.00 26.53 -16.57
C ALA A 171 15.69 25.68 -17.81
N ARG A 172 14.43 25.67 -18.28
CA ARG A 172 13.91 24.78 -19.33
C ARG A 172 14.31 23.32 -19.07
N TYR A 173 14.25 22.90 -17.81
CA TYR A 173 14.73 21.60 -17.36
C TYR A 173 13.54 20.68 -17.10
N PRO A 174 13.44 19.51 -17.79
CA PRO A 174 12.30 18.61 -17.62
C PRO A 174 12.32 17.97 -16.24
N LEU A 175 11.24 18.15 -15.47
CA LEU A 175 11.08 17.59 -14.14
C LEU A 175 10.52 16.16 -14.19
N THR A 176 11.38 15.20 -14.51
CA THR A 176 11.00 13.77 -14.45
C THR A 176 11.69 13.08 -13.28
N PHE A 177 11.10 12.00 -12.76
CA PHE A 177 11.74 11.19 -11.71
C PHE A 177 13.12 10.67 -12.14
N ALA A 178 13.28 10.26 -13.40
CA ALA A 178 14.57 9.85 -13.94
C ALA A 178 15.56 11.02 -14.10
N GLY A 179 15.05 12.23 -14.31
CA GLY A 179 15.82 13.46 -14.47
C GLY A 179 16.30 14.10 -13.17
N MET A 180 15.81 13.64 -12.00
CA MET A 180 16.24 14.08 -10.67
C MET A 180 17.58 13.46 -10.25
N ASN A 181 18.61 13.72 -11.04
CA ASN A 181 19.97 13.24 -10.82
C ASN A 181 20.87 14.35 -10.21
N HIS A 182 22.15 14.07 -10.04
CA HIS A 182 23.10 15.05 -9.49
C HIS A 182 23.12 16.38 -10.28
N GLU A 183 22.99 16.33 -11.60
CA GLU A 183 23.01 17.53 -12.45
C GLU A 183 21.81 18.43 -12.15
N PHE A 184 20.62 17.84 -12.01
CA PHE A 184 19.43 18.54 -11.54
C PHE A 184 19.70 19.25 -10.20
N TYR A 185 20.22 18.53 -9.20
CA TYR A 185 20.47 19.12 -7.88
C TYR A 185 21.44 20.30 -7.94
N ALA A 186 22.52 20.18 -8.73
CA ALA A 186 23.48 21.28 -8.89
C ALA A 186 22.85 22.51 -9.56
N LYS A 187 22.03 22.31 -10.59
CA LYS A 187 21.31 23.39 -11.29
C LYS A 187 20.25 24.04 -10.40
N PHE A 188 19.47 23.22 -9.69
CA PHE A 188 18.44 23.69 -8.78
C PHE A 188 19.04 24.45 -7.59
N GLN A 189 20.12 23.93 -6.99
CA GLN A 189 20.84 24.63 -5.93
C GLN A 189 21.35 25.98 -6.41
N ARG A 190 21.95 26.03 -7.62
CA ARG A 190 22.37 27.31 -8.21
C ARG A 190 21.19 28.26 -8.36
N TYR A 191 20.07 27.81 -8.92
CA TYR A 191 18.84 28.60 -9.06
C TYR A 191 18.36 29.18 -7.72
N VAL A 192 18.29 28.35 -6.67
CA VAL A 192 17.88 28.80 -5.33
C VAL A 192 18.83 29.86 -4.78
N LEU A 193 20.14 29.68 -4.95
CA LEU A 193 21.16 30.62 -4.48
C LEU A 193 21.16 31.94 -5.27
N THR A 194 21.00 31.89 -6.60
CA THR A 194 21.09 33.08 -7.46
C THR A 194 19.80 33.89 -7.52
N THR A 195 18.66 33.20 -7.57
CA THR A 195 17.36 33.85 -7.85
C THR A 195 16.62 34.19 -6.57
N ARG A 196 16.77 33.38 -5.50
CA ARG A 196 16.05 33.60 -4.22
C ARG A 196 16.90 34.18 -3.10
N GLY A 197 18.19 34.41 -3.34
CA GLY A 197 19.05 35.12 -2.39
C GLY A 197 19.21 34.42 -1.04
N HIS A 198 19.02 33.10 -0.97
CA HIS A 198 19.42 32.30 0.18
C HIS A 198 20.96 32.19 0.20
N SER A 199 21.66 33.30 0.42
CA SER A 199 23.07 33.27 0.81
C SER A 199 23.14 32.43 2.08
N SER A 200 23.70 31.23 1.98
CA SER A 200 24.09 30.46 3.15
C SER A 200 25.15 31.30 3.88
N THR A 201 24.72 32.10 4.84
CA THR A 201 25.64 32.65 5.83
C THR A 201 26.18 31.43 6.59
N PRO A 202 27.50 31.19 6.60
CA PRO A 202 28.11 30.06 7.31
C PRO A 202 27.87 30.14 8.82
#